data_AF-A0A6A1VBA8-F1
#
_entry.id   AF-A0A6A1VBA8-F1
#
_cell.length_a   1.000
_cell.length_b   1.000
_cell.length_c   1.000
_cell.angle_alpha   90.00
_cell.angle_beta   90.00
_cell.angle_gamma   90.00
#
_symmetry.space_group_name_H-M   'P 1'
#
loop_
_entity.id
_entity.type
_entity.pdbx_description
1 polymer ?
#
loop_
_entity_poly.entity_id
_entity_poly.type
_entity_poly.pdbx_seq_one_letter_code
_entity_poly.pdbx_strand_id
1 'polypeptide(L)'
;MTMLRCGVADIINGTNWMHYGKKRHDYRHGLLHTVSHYSFFKDSPKWPASQYHLTYGVLQSTPVEAIDPVARAFKTWAAYSQFTFSQAETLADAKIKIRSERMDHRDGNPFDGAHGILALAFSPTNGRFRYNVDEQWSVGAKPCVVELETVALHEIGHHLGLEHNSIKEAIMYPLIDDGATKGLHANDI
;
A
#
# COMPACT_ATOMS: atom_id res chain seq x y z
N MET A 1 -22.17 -6.85 -7.09
CA MET A 1 -20.94 -6.21 -7.59
C MET A 1 -19.82 -6.60 -6.64
N THR A 2 -18.76 -7.20 -7.15
CA THR A 2 -17.52 -7.40 -6.40
C THR A 2 -16.92 -6.03 -6.09
N MET A 3 -16.47 -5.84 -4.86
CA MET A 3 -15.92 -4.56 -4.39
C MET A 3 -14.43 -4.51 -4.73
N LEU A 4 -14.02 -3.45 -5.43
CA LEU A 4 -12.62 -3.18 -5.74
C LEU A 4 -11.85 -2.89 -4.45
N ARG A 5 -10.80 -3.69 -4.18
CA ARG A 5 -10.09 -3.64 -2.89
C ARG A 5 -8.63 -4.04 -3.00
N CYS A 6 -7.87 -3.70 -1.96
CA CYS A 6 -6.59 -4.31 -1.68
C CYS A 6 -6.76 -5.79 -1.28
N GLY A 7 -5.79 -6.62 -1.70
CA GLY A 7 -5.72 -8.06 -1.41
C GLY A 7 -5.18 -8.40 -0.02
N VAL A 8 -4.64 -7.44 0.72
CA VAL A 8 -4.21 -7.67 2.12
C VAL A 8 -5.44 -7.96 2.98
N ALA A 9 -5.36 -8.98 3.83
CA ALA A 9 -6.48 -9.42 4.65
C ALA A 9 -6.78 -8.45 5.81
N ASP A 10 -8.05 -8.08 5.99
CA ASP A 10 -8.50 -7.27 7.15
C ASP A 10 -8.61 -8.11 8.44
N ILE A 11 -8.92 -9.40 8.28
CA ILE A 11 -9.21 -10.34 9.36
C ILE A 11 -8.23 -11.51 9.26
N ILE A 12 -7.37 -11.63 10.27
CA ILE A 12 -6.38 -12.72 10.36
C ILE A 12 -6.75 -13.56 11.59
N ASN A 13 -6.99 -14.87 11.39
CA ASN A 13 -7.41 -15.81 12.42
C ASN A 13 -8.64 -15.32 13.23
N GLY A 14 -9.64 -14.76 12.55
CA GLY A 14 -10.88 -14.26 13.18
C GLY A 14 -10.76 -12.91 13.90
N THR A 15 -9.59 -12.28 13.90
CA THR A 15 -9.39 -10.95 14.51
C THR A 15 -9.34 -9.88 13.43
N ASN A 16 -10.21 -8.88 13.52
CA ASN A 16 -10.16 -7.69 12.67
C ASN A 16 -9.13 -6.70 13.21
N TRP A 17 -8.14 -6.36 12.40
CA TRP A 17 -7.04 -5.47 12.75
C TRP A 17 -7.23 -4.03 12.25
N MET A 18 -8.30 -3.76 11.49
CA MET A 18 -8.74 -2.40 11.18
C MET A 18 -9.22 -1.73 12.48
N HIS A 19 -8.31 -1.07 13.18
CA HIS A 19 -8.63 -0.34 14.38
C HIS A 19 -8.93 1.13 14.05
N TYR A 20 -10.07 1.61 14.55
CA TYR A 20 -10.26 3.05 14.73
C TYR A 20 -9.33 3.48 15.87
N GLY A 21 -8.39 4.38 15.58
CA GLY A 21 -7.28 4.81 16.43
C GLY A 21 -7.47 4.49 17.92
N LYS A 22 -6.80 3.44 18.42
CA LYS A 22 -6.78 3.16 19.86
C LYS A 22 -6.02 4.30 20.53
N LYS A 23 -6.68 4.99 21.48
CA LYS A 23 -6.02 5.91 22.41
C LYS A 23 -4.87 5.17 23.10
N ARG A 24 -3.62 5.40 22.68
CA ARG A 24 -2.47 5.05 23.51
C ARG A 24 -2.43 6.07 24.64
N HIS A 25 -2.95 5.67 25.81
CA HIS A 25 -2.78 6.41 27.04
C HIS A 25 -1.33 6.25 27.52
N ASP A 26 -0.40 6.93 26.86
CA ASP A 26 0.91 7.14 27.45
C ASP A 26 0.74 8.18 28.56
N TYR A 27 0.81 7.73 29.81
CA TYR A 27 0.89 8.57 31.00
C TYR A 27 2.25 9.29 31.03
N ARG A 28 2.45 10.24 30.11
CA ARG A 28 3.52 11.23 30.20
C ARG A 28 2.91 12.61 30.06
N HIS A 29 3.17 13.39 31.09
CA HIS A 29 2.58 14.68 31.41
C HIS A 29 2.85 15.72 30.30
N GLY A 30 1.80 16.36 29.80
CA GLY A 30 1.88 17.71 29.19
C GLY A 30 1.85 17.82 27.66
N LEU A 31 0.83 18.55 27.17
CA LEU A 31 0.66 19.21 25.87
C LEU A 31 0.47 18.33 24.61
N LEU A 32 -0.76 18.41 24.06
CA LEU A 32 -1.26 17.90 22.78
C LEU A 32 -1.41 16.38 22.67
N HIS A 33 -2.67 15.91 22.71
CA HIS A 33 -3.03 14.54 22.40
C HIS A 33 -3.07 14.34 20.88
N THR A 34 -1.93 14.01 20.27
CA THR A 34 -1.92 13.50 18.90
C THR A 34 -2.35 12.04 18.93
N VAL A 35 -3.60 11.76 18.54
CA VAL A 35 -4.05 10.37 18.33
C VAL A 35 -3.71 10.01 16.89
N SER A 36 -2.77 9.08 16.69
CA SER A 36 -2.55 8.52 15.36
C SER A 36 -3.77 7.69 14.95
N HIS A 37 -4.34 7.98 13.78
CA HIS A 37 -5.50 7.26 13.24
C HIS A 37 -5.13 6.09 12.33
N TYR A 38 -3.84 5.82 12.13
CA TYR A 38 -3.32 4.65 11.43
C TYR A 38 -2.94 3.51 12.39
N SER A 39 -2.88 2.30 11.85
CA SER A 39 -2.46 1.09 12.57
C SER A 39 -1.31 0.41 11.83
N PHE A 40 -0.50 -0.38 12.55
CA PHE A 40 0.54 -1.22 11.97
C PHE A 40 0.09 -2.67 11.98
N PHE A 41 0.65 -3.46 11.06
CA PHE A 41 0.47 -4.90 11.05
C PHE A 41 0.68 -5.52 12.43
N LYS A 42 -0.04 -6.61 12.70
CA LYS A 42 0.21 -7.48 13.86
C LYS A 42 1.71 -7.77 14.01
N ASP A 43 2.19 -7.74 15.26
CA ASP A 43 3.59 -7.92 15.65
C ASP A 43 4.54 -6.80 15.16
N SER A 44 3.99 -5.76 14.52
CA SER A 44 4.69 -4.55 14.06
C SER A 44 6.00 -4.85 13.30
N PRO A 45 5.96 -5.66 12.22
CA PRO A 45 7.11 -5.89 11.37
C PRO A 45 7.64 -4.57 10.81
N LYS A 46 8.97 -4.41 10.85
CA LYS A 46 9.65 -3.20 10.41
C LYS A 46 10.88 -3.57 9.58
N TRP A 47 11.27 -2.64 8.72
CA TRP A 47 12.62 -2.64 8.17
C TRP A 47 13.66 -2.56 9.30
N PRO A 48 14.88 -3.09 9.10
CA PRO A 48 15.96 -2.94 10.08
C PRO A 48 16.13 -1.48 10.50
N ALA A 49 16.47 -1.22 11.76
CA ALA A 49 16.58 0.14 12.32
C ALA A 49 17.65 1.01 11.63
N SER A 50 18.55 0.40 10.84
CA SER A 50 19.55 1.09 10.02
C SER A 50 19.08 1.36 8.58
N GLN A 51 17.89 0.88 8.19
CA GLN A 51 17.43 0.86 6.81
C GLN A 51 16.24 1.81 6.60
N TYR A 52 16.54 3.10 6.54
CA TYR A 52 15.59 4.15 6.18
C TYR A 52 15.61 4.50 4.68
N HIS A 53 16.64 4.08 3.95
CA HIS A 53 16.66 4.19 2.49
C HIS A 53 16.19 2.87 1.86
N LEU A 54 15.08 2.90 1.14
CA LEU A 54 14.50 1.75 0.47
C LEU A 54 14.59 1.91 -1.05
N THR A 55 15.18 0.92 -1.71
CA THR A 55 15.25 0.88 -3.17
C THR A 55 14.03 0.14 -3.73
N TYR A 56 13.48 0.62 -4.83
CA TYR A 56 12.39 -0.04 -5.55
C TYR A 56 12.76 -0.35 -7.00
N GLY A 57 12.10 -1.35 -7.58
CA GLY A 57 12.29 -1.71 -8.98
C GLY A 57 10.99 -2.21 -9.60
N VAL A 58 10.68 -1.73 -10.81
CA VAL A 58 9.50 -2.12 -11.59
C VAL A 58 9.93 -3.15 -12.63
N LEU A 59 9.34 -4.34 -12.59
CA LEU A 59 9.61 -5.42 -13.52
C LEU A 59 8.99 -5.12 -14.89
N GLN A 60 9.61 -5.63 -15.95
CA GLN A 60 9.11 -5.53 -17.33
C GLN A 60 7.71 -6.12 -17.54
N SER A 61 7.25 -6.99 -16.64
CA SER A 61 5.87 -7.49 -16.67
C SER A 61 4.83 -6.46 -16.26
N THR A 62 5.26 -5.32 -15.71
CA THR A 62 4.38 -4.20 -15.34
C THR A 62 4.23 -3.25 -16.52
N PRO A 63 3.02 -2.74 -16.79
CA PRO A 63 2.84 -1.72 -17.81
C PRO A 63 3.72 -0.48 -17.56
N VAL A 64 4.26 0.09 -18.64
CA VAL A 64 5.23 1.20 -18.57
C VAL A 64 4.60 2.46 -17.97
N GLU A 65 3.31 2.65 -18.17
CA GLU A 65 2.51 3.74 -17.62
C GLU A 65 2.46 3.74 -16.09
N ALA A 66 2.77 2.62 -15.43
CA ALA A 66 2.81 2.53 -13.97
C ALA A 66 4.12 3.07 -13.36
N ILE A 67 5.17 3.26 -14.16
CA ILE A 67 6.49 3.68 -13.66
C ILE A 67 6.42 5.05 -12.98
N ASP A 68 5.86 6.06 -13.65
CA ASP A 68 5.76 7.41 -13.10
C ASP A 68 4.79 7.50 -11.90
N PRO A 69 3.57 6.92 -11.93
CA PRO A 69 2.69 6.80 -10.77
C PRO A 69 3.38 6.19 -9.54
N VAL A 70 4.09 5.07 -9.72
CA VAL A 70 4.82 4.41 -8.64
C VAL A 70 5.88 5.35 -8.05
N ALA A 71 6.66 6.02 -8.90
CA ALA A 71 7.70 6.95 -8.45
C ALA A 71 7.10 8.13 -7.66
N ARG A 72 5.96 8.68 -8.11
CA ARG A 72 5.24 9.74 -7.39
C ARG A 72 4.66 9.27 -6.05
N ALA A 73 4.15 8.04 -5.99
CA ALA A 73 3.66 7.46 -4.74
C ALA A 73 4.78 7.30 -3.70
N PHE A 74 5.97 6.80 -4.11
CA PHE A 74 7.14 6.77 -3.22
C PHE A 74 7.57 8.17 -2.77
N LYS A 75 7.59 9.13 -3.70
CA LYS A 75 7.92 10.53 -3.37
C LYS A 75 6.93 11.12 -2.36
N THR A 76 5.64 10.78 -2.47
CA THR A 76 4.61 11.21 -1.53
C THR A 76 4.90 10.67 -0.14
N TRP A 77 5.16 9.36 0.01
CA TRP A 77 5.54 8.78 1.30
C TRP A 77 6.85 9.33 1.88
N ALA A 78 7.83 9.68 1.02
CA ALA A 78 9.08 10.29 1.46
C ALA A 78 8.87 11.64 2.17
N ALA A 79 7.82 12.39 1.80
CA ALA A 79 7.53 13.69 2.39
C ALA A 79 6.88 13.59 3.79
N TYR A 80 6.30 12.44 4.12
CA TYR A 80 5.52 12.23 5.36
C TYR A 80 6.05 11.10 6.23
N SER A 81 7.25 10.59 5.93
CA SER A 81 7.89 9.56 6.73
C SER A 81 9.39 9.81 6.86
N GLN A 82 10.04 9.06 7.73
CA GLN A 82 11.50 9.03 7.84
C GLN A 82 12.19 8.26 6.70
N PHE A 83 11.42 7.60 5.82
CA PHE A 83 11.98 6.81 4.74
C PHE A 83 12.33 7.68 3.55
N THR A 84 13.41 7.31 2.87
CA THR A 84 13.79 7.86 1.57
C THR A 84 13.79 6.74 0.54
N PHE A 85 13.58 7.08 -0.72
CA PHE A 85 13.41 6.10 -1.78
C PHE A 85 14.22 6.46 -3.01
N SER A 86 14.72 5.44 -3.69
CA SER A 86 15.33 5.57 -5.01
C SER A 86 14.98 4.34 -5.86
N GLN A 87 14.93 4.53 -7.17
CA GLN A 87 14.85 3.39 -8.07
C GLN A 87 16.21 2.69 -8.09
N ALA A 88 16.20 1.36 -7.92
CA ALA A 88 17.40 0.55 -8.01
C ALA A 88 17.93 0.52 -9.45
N GLU A 89 19.25 0.48 -9.61
CA GLU A 89 19.90 0.28 -10.91
C GLU A 89 19.56 -1.09 -11.50
N THR A 90 19.48 -2.11 -10.64
CA THR A 90 19.08 -3.47 -11.02
C THR A 90 17.96 -3.99 -10.13
N LEU A 91 17.14 -4.89 -10.69
CA LEU A 91 16.08 -5.57 -9.93
C LEU A 91 16.61 -6.47 -8.81
N ALA A 92 17.89 -6.87 -8.86
CA ALA A 92 18.50 -7.65 -7.80
C ALA A 92 18.66 -6.81 -6.51
N ASP A 93 18.97 -5.53 -6.67
CA ASP A 93 19.25 -4.60 -5.58
C ASP A 93 17.98 -3.94 -5.00
N ALA A 94 16.86 -4.06 -5.70
CA ALA A 94 15.57 -3.53 -5.26
C ALA A 94 15.07 -4.27 -4.00
N LYS A 95 14.82 -3.52 -2.92
CA LYS A 95 14.15 -4.02 -1.71
C LYS A 95 12.66 -4.20 -1.91
N ILE A 96 12.04 -3.35 -2.73
CA ILE A 96 10.63 -3.45 -3.11
C ILE A 96 10.55 -3.73 -4.62
N LYS A 97 9.96 -4.86 -4.99
CA LYS A 97 9.87 -5.35 -6.36
C LYS A 97 8.41 -5.32 -6.79
N ILE A 98 8.14 -4.52 -7.81
CA ILE A 98 6.81 -4.26 -8.33
C ILE A 98 6.65 -5.02 -9.64
N ARG A 99 5.59 -5.81 -9.74
CA ARG A 99 5.28 -6.58 -10.94
C ARG A 99 3.77 -6.67 -11.15
N SER A 100 3.34 -6.87 -12.39
CA SER A 100 1.97 -7.32 -12.63
C SER A 100 1.93 -8.85 -12.71
N GLU A 101 0.92 -9.45 -12.10
CA GLU A 101 0.64 -10.89 -12.16
C GLU A 101 -0.83 -11.13 -12.52
N ARG A 102 -1.10 -12.34 -13.02
CA ARG A 102 -2.42 -12.79 -13.44
C ARG A 102 -2.86 -13.94 -12.56
N MET A 103 -4.10 -13.92 -12.09
CA MET A 103 -4.78 -15.06 -11.47
C MET A 103 -3.88 -15.82 -10.46
N ASP A 104 -3.87 -17.15 -10.51
CA ASP A 104 -3.00 -17.99 -9.70
C ASP A 104 -1.56 -18.00 -10.22
N HIS A 105 -0.66 -17.69 -9.31
CA HIS A 105 0.79 -17.66 -9.47
C HIS A 105 1.49 -18.54 -8.42
N ARG A 106 0.75 -19.50 -7.85
CA ARG A 106 1.23 -20.64 -7.06
C ARG A 106 1.93 -20.30 -5.75
N ASP A 107 1.60 -19.16 -5.16
CA ASP A 107 2.13 -18.74 -3.85
C ASP A 107 1.07 -18.64 -2.74
N GLY A 108 -0.16 -19.10 -3.03
CA GLY A 108 -1.28 -19.09 -2.10
C GLY A 108 -2.06 -17.77 -2.03
N ASN A 109 -1.70 -16.75 -2.81
CA ASN A 109 -2.41 -15.46 -2.83
C ASN A 109 -2.88 -15.08 -4.26
N PRO A 110 -3.70 -15.92 -4.92
CA PRO A 110 -4.13 -15.69 -6.30
C PRO A 110 -4.97 -14.41 -6.42
N PHE A 111 -4.89 -13.75 -7.58
CA PHE A 111 -5.90 -12.76 -7.98
C PHE A 111 -7.19 -13.46 -8.43
N ASP A 112 -8.32 -12.76 -8.35
CA ASP A 112 -9.67 -13.26 -8.60
C ASP A 112 -10.23 -12.87 -9.99
N GLY A 113 -9.38 -12.32 -10.86
CA GLY A 113 -9.74 -11.82 -12.20
C GLY A 113 -10.04 -10.32 -12.17
N ALA A 114 -10.84 -9.84 -13.12
CA ALA A 114 -11.21 -8.43 -13.16
C ALA A 114 -12.30 -8.13 -12.12
N HIS A 115 -12.25 -6.96 -11.51
CA HIS A 115 -13.14 -6.50 -10.47
C HIS A 115 -13.07 -7.36 -9.20
N GLY A 116 -12.15 -7.01 -8.32
CA GLY A 116 -12.01 -7.63 -7.00
C GLY A 116 -10.74 -7.17 -6.32
N ILE A 117 -9.74 -8.05 -6.27
CA ILE A 117 -8.42 -7.73 -5.76
C ILE A 117 -7.63 -6.95 -6.82
N LEU A 118 -7.39 -5.68 -6.55
CA LEU A 118 -6.66 -4.78 -7.45
C LEU A 118 -5.15 -5.01 -7.42
N ALA A 119 -4.63 -5.19 -6.21
CA ALA A 119 -3.21 -5.33 -5.95
C ALA A 119 -2.98 -6.02 -4.61
N LEU A 120 -1.73 -6.42 -4.38
CA LEU A 120 -1.30 -7.04 -3.15
C LEU A 120 0.15 -6.67 -2.82
N ALA A 121 0.32 -6.01 -1.69
CA ALA A 121 1.59 -5.84 -1.00
C ALA A 121 1.73 -6.77 0.21
N PHE A 122 2.90 -6.70 0.84
CA PHE A 122 3.21 -7.46 2.04
C PHE A 122 3.87 -6.55 3.07
N SER A 123 3.81 -6.95 4.34
CA SER A 123 4.50 -6.26 5.41
C SER A 123 6.03 -6.24 5.19
N PRO A 124 6.75 -5.32 5.86
CA PRO A 124 8.21 -5.41 5.92
C PRO A 124 8.66 -6.80 6.40
N THR A 125 9.74 -7.38 5.89
CA THR A 125 10.65 -6.91 4.83
C THR A 125 10.42 -7.64 3.51
N ASN A 126 9.20 -8.17 3.27
CA ASN A 126 8.93 -9.10 2.16
C ASN A 126 9.23 -8.48 0.79
N GLY A 127 8.84 -7.21 0.61
CA GLY A 127 9.25 -6.42 -0.55
C GLY A 127 8.54 -6.78 -1.86
N ARG A 128 7.45 -7.56 -1.83
CA ARG A 128 6.66 -7.86 -3.02
C ARG A 128 5.48 -6.89 -3.11
N PHE A 129 5.36 -6.22 -4.25
CA PHE A 129 4.19 -5.44 -4.65
C PHE A 129 3.67 -6.06 -5.95
N ARG A 130 2.38 -6.37 -6.01
CA ARG A 130 1.77 -6.90 -7.23
C ARG A 130 0.54 -6.14 -7.66
N TYR A 131 0.49 -5.77 -8.94
CA TYR A 131 -0.75 -5.36 -9.60
C TYR A 131 -1.46 -6.57 -10.22
N ASN A 132 -2.78 -6.54 -10.19
CA ASN A 132 -3.61 -7.46 -10.95
C ASN A 132 -3.68 -7.02 -12.41
N VAL A 133 -3.18 -7.85 -13.32
CA VAL A 133 -3.17 -7.54 -14.77
C VAL A 133 -4.56 -7.61 -15.41
N ASP A 134 -5.55 -8.18 -14.71
CA ASP A 134 -6.92 -8.31 -15.23
C ASP A 134 -7.75 -7.03 -15.07
N GLU A 135 -7.25 -6.05 -14.32
CA GLU A 135 -7.92 -4.77 -14.12
C GLU A 135 -7.64 -3.77 -15.25
N GLN A 136 -8.56 -2.83 -15.43
CA GLN A 136 -8.32 -1.67 -16.28
C GLN A 136 -7.63 -0.58 -15.47
N TRP A 137 -6.45 -0.19 -15.94
CA TRP A 137 -5.59 0.79 -15.29
C TRP A 137 -5.58 2.12 -16.06
N SER A 138 -5.45 3.21 -15.33
CA SER A 138 -5.29 4.55 -15.87
C SER A 138 -4.27 5.35 -15.08
N VAL A 139 -3.68 6.35 -15.75
CA VAL A 139 -2.92 7.41 -15.10
C VAL A 139 -3.84 8.62 -15.01
N GLY A 140 -4.18 9.02 -13.78
CA GLY A 140 -5.20 10.03 -13.52
C GLY A 140 -6.64 9.48 -13.55
N ALA A 141 -7.57 10.24 -12.99
CA ALA A 141 -8.96 9.83 -12.85
C ALA A 141 -9.66 9.64 -14.20
N LYS A 142 -10.25 8.45 -14.42
CA LYS A 142 -11.04 8.13 -15.61
C LYS A 142 -12.26 7.28 -15.22
N PRO A 143 -13.49 7.66 -15.61
CA PRO A 143 -14.71 6.96 -15.19
C PRO A 143 -14.63 5.43 -15.38
N CYS A 144 -15.00 4.68 -14.34
CA CYS A 144 -15.02 3.22 -14.30
C CYS A 144 -13.65 2.54 -14.52
N VAL A 145 -12.54 3.26 -14.30
CA VAL A 145 -11.17 2.75 -14.42
C VAL A 145 -10.40 3.04 -13.14
N VAL A 146 -9.58 2.09 -12.71
CA VAL A 146 -8.78 2.22 -11.49
C VAL A 146 -7.52 3.03 -11.78
N GLU A 147 -7.17 3.91 -10.86
CA GLU A 147 -6.03 4.81 -11.01
C GLU A 147 -4.77 4.22 -10.36
N LEU A 148 -3.69 4.14 -11.14
CA LEU A 148 -2.45 3.45 -10.77
C LEU A 148 -1.75 4.06 -9.56
N GLU A 149 -1.69 5.40 -9.47
CA GLU A 149 -1.00 6.07 -8.36
C GLU A 149 -1.70 5.87 -7.03
N THR A 150 -3.03 5.87 -7.03
CA THR A 150 -3.87 5.62 -5.86
C THR A 150 -3.60 4.24 -5.27
N VAL A 151 -3.58 3.22 -6.13
CA VAL A 151 -3.25 1.85 -5.70
C VAL A 151 -1.78 1.77 -5.29
N ALA A 152 -0.85 2.38 -6.03
CA ALA A 152 0.56 2.44 -5.63
C ALA A 152 0.75 3.03 -4.23
N LEU A 153 0.10 4.15 -3.95
CA LEU A 153 0.22 4.87 -2.69
C LEU A 153 -0.29 4.02 -1.52
N HIS A 154 -1.42 3.32 -1.70
CA HIS A 154 -1.95 2.37 -0.73
C HIS A 154 -0.97 1.23 -0.44
N GLU A 155 -0.56 0.50 -1.48
CA GLU A 155 0.27 -0.71 -1.35
C GLU A 155 1.69 -0.41 -0.85
N ILE A 156 2.22 0.79 -1.09
CA ILE A 156 3.48 1.24 -0.49
C ILE A 156 3.31 1.46 1.02
N GLY A 157 2.15 1.92 1.50
CA GLY A 157 1.88 2.06 2.93
C GLY A 157 2.06 0.74 3.69
N HIS A 158 1.62 -0.37 3.11
CA HIS A 158 1.89 -1.72 3.65
C HIS A 158 3.39 -2.04 3.74
N HIS A 159 4.18 -1.64 2.75
CA HIS A 159 5.63 -1.78 2.79
C HIS A 159 6.30 -0.89 3.84
N LEU A 160 5.60 0.13 4.38
CA LEU A 160 6.06 0.92 5.52
C LEU A 160 5.56 0.38 6.86
N GLY A 161 4.81 -0.73 6.83
CA GLY A 161 4.29 -1.44 7.99
C GLY A 161 2.84 -1.08 8.34
N LEU A 162 2.18 -0.20 7.58
CA LEU A 162 0.80 0.19 7.84
C LEU A 162 -0.16 -0.95 7.51
N GLU A 163 -1.19 -1.10 8.33
CA GLU A 163 -2.32 -1.97 8.07
C GLU A 163 -3.52 -1.15 7.59
N HIS A 164 -4.58 -1.84 7.16
CA HIS A 164 -5.79 -1.17 6.70
C HIS A 164 -6.41 -0.26 7.77
N ASN A 165 -6.88 0.90 7.32
CA ASN A 165 -7.59 1.89 8.12
C ASN A 165 -9.11 1.70 7.95
N SER A 166 -9.87 1.93 9.01
CA SER A 166 -11.34 1.89 8.98
C SER A 166 -11.98 3.19 8.45
N ILE A 167 -11.21 4.25 8.28
CA ILE A 167 -11.68 5.57 7.83
C ILE A 167 -11.67 5.60 6.30
N LYS A 168 -12.83 5.82 5.67
CA LYS A 168 -12.99 5.73 4.20
C LYS A 168 -12.10 6.72 3.44
N GLU A 169 -11.81 7.86 4.03
CA GLU A 169 -11.01 8.93 3.43
C GLU A 169 -9.50 8.65 3.48
N ALA A 170 -9.06 7.77 4.39
CA ALA A 170 -7.64 7.40 4.55
C ALA A 170 -7.16 6.57 3.36
N ILE A 171 -5.93 6.81 2.87
CA ILE A 171 -5.40 6.03 1.73
C ILE A 171 -5.38 4.54 2.05
N MET A 172 -5.12 4.18 3.31
CA MET A 172 -5.08 2.80 3.78
C MET A 172 -6.46 2.17 3.98
N TYR A 173 -7.57 2.83 3.60
CA TYR A 173 -8.87 2.16 3.54
C TYR A 173 -8.85 1.03 2.51
N PRO A 174 -9.33 -0.19 2.83
CA PRO A 174 -9.15 -1.36 1.97
C PRO A 174 -9.89 -1.31 0.65
N LEU A 175 -11.01 -0.58 0.56
CA LEU A 175 -11.76 -0.42 -0.68
C LEU A 175 -11.24 0.78 -1.46
N ILE A 176 -11.06 0.61 -2.76
CA ILE A 176 -10.53 1.63 -3.65
C ILE A 176 -11.56 1.88 -4.75
N ASP A 177 -12.06 3.11 -4.79
CA ASP A 177 -13.04 3.52 -5.79
C ASP A 177 -12.36 3.64 -7.18
N ASP A 178 -13.08 3.28 -8.23
CA ASP A 178 -12.68 3.61 -9.61
C ASP A 178 -13.08 5.04 -9.96
N GLY A 179 -12.57 5.57 -11.08
CA GLY A 179 -13.00 6.89 -11.56
C GLY A 179 -12.48 8.10 -10.79
N ALA A 180 -11.69 7.89 -9.74
CA ALA A 180 -11.15 8.94 -8.89
C ALA A 180 -9.68 8.71 -8.55
N THR A 181 -9.00 9.78 -8.14
CA THR A 181 -7.70 9.71 -7.48
C THR A 181 -7.87 9.89 -5.97
N LYS A 182 -6.97 9.31 -5.19
CA LYS A 182 -6.93 9.49 -3.75
C LYS A 182 -5.49 9.73 -3.27
N GLY A 183 -5.31 10.78 -2.48
CA GLY A 183 -4.03 11.12 -1.84
C GLY A 183 -4.01 10.71 -0.37
N LEU A 184 -2.91 11.07 0.31
CA LEU A 184 -2.83 10.92 1.77
C LEU A 184 -3.85 11.83 2.46
N HIS A 185 -4.48 11.31 3.52
CA HIS A 185 -5.34 12.03 4.44
C HIS A 185 -4.60 12.30 5.75
N ALA A 186 -5.08 13.24 6.56
CA ALA A 186 -4.55 13.52 7.91
C ALA A 186 -4.57 12.31 8.87
N ASN A 187 -5.23 11.22 8.48
CA ASN A 187 -5.31 9.98 9.27
C ASN A 187 -4.26 8.94 8.85
N ASP A 188 -3.51 9.22 7.79
CA ASP A 188 -2.43 8.38 7.26
C ASP A 188 -1.04 8.85 7.73
N ILE A 189 -0.94 10.03 8.36
CA ILE A 189 0.30 10.72 8.73
C ILE A 189 0.36 11.08 10.22
#